data_AF-A0A7G2IVI5-F1
#
_entry.id   AF-A0A7G2IVI5-F1
#
_cell.length_a   1.000
_cell.length_b   1.000
_cell.length_c   1.000
_cell.angle_alpha   90.00
_cell.angle_beta   90.00
_cell.angle_gamma   90.00
#
_symmetry.space_group_name_H-M   'P 1'
#
loop_
_entity.id
_entity.type
_entity.pdbx_description
1 polymer ?
#
loop_
_entity_poly.entity_id
_entity_poly.type
_entity_poly.pdbx_seq_one_letter_code
_entity_poly.pdbx_strand_id
1 'polypeptide(L)' 'MVKNTPLTSIQPGEYNNIVVAETVAKEWRIRYGNKVVGVLNMNYNPNLGAISTGTTSPDVKRVKKGEGDKS' A
#
# COMPACT_ATOMS: atom_id res chain seq x y z
N MET A 1 4.31 -0.26 -22.69
CA MET A 1 5.50 -0.41 -21.83
C MET A 1 5.03 -0.48 -20.40
N VAL A 2 5.12 -1.64 -19.73
CA VAL A 2 4.79 -1.75 -18.30
C VAL A 2 5.98 -1.17 -17.54
N LYS A 3 5.78 -0.09 -16.78
CA LYS A 3 6.84 0.45 -15.93
C LYS A 3 7.04 -0.51 -14.76
N ASN A 4 8.19 -1.19 -14.72
CA ASN A 4 8.64 -1.97 -13.57
C ASN A 4 9.19 -1.04 -12.49
N THR A 5 8.38 -0.11 -11.99
CA THR A 5 8.75 0.70 -10.85
C THR A 5 8.68 -0.17 -9.59
N PRO A 6 9.71 -0.19 -8.74
CA PRO A 6 9.63 -0.84 -7.44
C PRO A 6 8.43 -0.28 -6.66
N LEU A 7 7.64 -1.17 -6.07
CA LEU A 7 6.58 -0.75 -5.17
C LEU A 7 7.20 -0.13 -3.92
N THR A 8 6.62 0.98 -3.46
CA THR A 8 6.91 1.47 -2.12
C THR A 8 6.32 0.49 -1.11
N SER A 9 7.11 0.11 -0.11
CA SER A 9 6.68 -0.83 0.92
C SER A 9 7.38 -0.56 2.24
N ILE A 10 6.68 -0.87 3.33
CA ILE A 10 7.23 -0.87 4.69
C ILE A 10 7.34 -2.30 5.22
N GLN A 11 8.22 -2.52 6.20
CA GLN A 11 8.33 -3.80 6.92
C GLN A 11 7.77 -3.67 8.33
N PRO A 12 6.48 -4.00 8.57
CA PRO A 12 5.92 -3.96 9.91
C PRO A 12 6.07 -5.31 10.64
N GLY A 13 5.74 -5.28 11.93
CA GLY A 13 5.73 -6.45 12.81
C GLY A 13 7.05 -6.62 13.59
N GLU A 14 6.96 -7.28 14.74
CA GLU A 14 8.09 -7.49 15.67
C GLU A 14 9.30 -8.14 14.99
N TYR A 15 9.05 -9.01 14.00
CA TYR A 15 10.07 -9.81 13.34
C TYR A 15 10.52 -9.27 11.98
N ASN A 16 10.01 -8.12 11.53
CA ASN A 16 10.33 -7.49 10.23
C ASN A 16 10.22 -8.45 9.03
N ASN A 17 9.31 -9.43 9.10
CA ASN A 17 9.16 -10.51 8.13
C ASN A 17 7.92 -10.34 7.23
N ILE A 18 7.23 -9.22 7.34
CA ILE A 18 6.07 -8.86 6.52
C ILE A 18 6.46 -7.67 5.65
N VAL A 19 6.09 -7.71 4.37
CA VAL A 19 6.22 -6.56 3.46
C VAL A 19 4.82 -6.06 3.16
N VAL A 20 4.52 -4.82 3.56
CA VAL A 20 3.25 -4.16 3.24
C VAL A 20 3.47 -3.29 2.01
N ALA A 21 2.92 -3.71 0.88
CA ALA A 21 2.88 -2.90 -0.32
C ALA A 21 1.84 -1.78 -0.18
N GLU A 22 2.21 -0.54 -0.49
CA GLU A 22 1.30 0.61 -0.39
C GLU A 22 0.24 0.66 -1.51
N THR A 23 0.27 -0.30 -2.44
CA THR A 23 -0.68 -0.41 -3.56
C THR A 23 -1.27 -1.81 -3.66
N VAL A 24 -2.52 -1.89 -4.08
CA VAL A 24 -3.20 -3.15 -4.44
C VAL A 24 -3.06 -3.42 -5.94
N ALA A 25 -2.73 -4.67 -6.29
CA ALA A 25 -2.63 -5.15 -7.67
C ALA A 25 -3.35 -6.49 -7.82
N LYS A 26 -3.62 -6.91 -9.06
CA LYS A 26 -4.12 -8.26 -9.34
C LYS A 26 -3.03 -9.31 -9.11
N GLU A 27 -1.79 -8.94 -9.40
CA GLU A 27 -0.65 -9.85 -9.41
C GLU A 27 0.60 -9.12 -8.93
N TRP A 28 1.45 -9.84 -8.17
CA TRP A 28 2.78 -9.40 -7.77
C TRP A 28 3.84 -10.40 -8.23
N ARG A 29 5.08 -9.90 -8.31
CA ARG A 29 6.28 -10.71 -8.59
C ARG A 29 7.31 -10.41 -7.50
N ILE A 30 7.62 -11.40 -6.69
CA ILE A 30 8.70 -11.33 -5.70
C ILE A 30 9.96 -11.84 -6.39
N ARG A 31 11.03 -11.04 -6.39
CA ARG A 31 12.30 -11.36 -7.06
C ARG A 31 13.44 -11.35 -6.05
N TYR A 32 14.32 -12.35 -6.11
CA TYR A 32 15.53 -12.41 -5.31
C TYR A 32 16.64 -13.08 -6.13
N GLY A 33 17.63 -12.29 -6.56
CA GLY A 33 18.63 -12.73 -7.54
C GLY A 33 17.97 -13.23 -8.83
N ASN A 34 18.22 -14.49 -9.19
CA ASN A 34 17.64 -15.16 -10.37
C ASN A 34 16.31 -15.89 -10.08
N LYS A 35 15.79 -15.81 -8.85
CA LYS A 35 14.53 -16.47 -8.46
C LYS A 35 13.36 -15.51 -8.58
N VAL A 36 12.20 -16.04 -8.99
CA VAL A 36 10.94 -15.31 -9.05
C VAL A 36 9.78 -16.15 -8.50
N VAL A 37 8.92 -15.52 -7.71
CA VAL A 37 7.65 -16.09 -7.24
C VAL A 37 6.52 -15.16 -7.69
N GLY A 38 5.51 -15.74 -8.33
CA GLY A 38 4.28 -15.03 -8.69
C GLY A 38 3.23 -15.20 -7.59
N VAL A 39 2.58 -14.10 -7.22
CA VAL A 39 1.46 -14.10 -6.28
C VAL A 39 0.25 -13.48 -6.96
N LEU A 40 -0.90 -14.16 -6.91
CA LEU A 40 -2.14 -13.72 -7.55
C LEU A 40 -3.20 -13.43 -6.48
N ASN A 41 -3.76 -12.21 -6.49
CA ASN A 41 -4.94 -11.90 -5.69
C ASN A 41 -6.20 -12.24 -6.49
N MET A 42 -6.83 -13.35 -6.12
CA MET A 42 -8.05 -13.86 -6.76
C MET A 42 -9.28 -12.98 -6.54
N ASN A 43 -9.25 -12.09 -5.55
CA ASN A 43 -10.34 -11.17 -5.24
C ASN A 43 -9.97 -9.71 -5.55
N TYR A 44 -9.16 -9.49 -6.57
CA TYR A 44 -8.77 -8.14 -6.97
C TYR A 44 -9.98 -7.32 -7.42
N ASN A 45 -10.28 -6.27 -6.66
CA ASN A 45 -11.24 -5.23 -7.03
C ASN A 45 -10.66 -3.85 -6.66
N PRO A 46 -10.24 -3.04 -7.65
CA PRO A 46 -9.60 -1.76 -7.38
C PRO A 46 -10.56 -0.69 -6.84
N ASN A 47 -11.88 -0.94 -6.87
CA ASN A 47 -12.89 0.02 -6.44
C ASN A 47 -13.30 -0.15 -4.97
N LEU A 48 -12.78 -1.17 -4.28
CA LEU A 48 -13.11 -1.45 -2.88
C LEU A 48 -12.01 -0.96 -1.93
N GLY A 49 -12.43 -0.59 -0.72
CA GLY A 49 -11.51 -0.29 0.39
C GLY A 49 -10.87 1.10 0.37
N ALA A 50 -11.28 1.99 -0.54
CA ALA A 50 -10.82 3.38 -0.53
C ALA A 50 -11.37 4.12 0.71
N ILE A 51 -10.48 4.80 1.44
CA ILE A 51 -10.83 5.66 2.57
C ILE A 51 -10.50 7.11 2.25
N SER A 52 -11.43 8.02 2.58
CA SER A 52 -11.33 9.45 2.27
C SER A 52 -10.55 10.26 3.30
N THR A 53 -10.01 9.61 4.34
CA THR A 53 -9.31 10.26 5.46
C THR A 53 -7.97 10.88 5.06
N GLY A 54 -7.43 10.51 3.90
CA GLY A 54 -6.11 10.94 3.44
C GLY A 54 -4.97 10.29 4.23
N THR A 55 -5.24 9.20 4.96
CA THR A 55 -4.24 8.35 5.60
C THR A 55 -4.55 6.88 5.30
N THR A 56 -3.65 5.96 5.66
CA THR A 56 -3.87 4.51 5.52
C THR A 56 -4.75 3.94 6.65
N SER A 57 -4.87 4.64 7.78
CA SER A 57 -5.70 4.21 8.90
C SER A 57 -7.08 4.88 8.82
N PRO A 58 -8.19 4.12 8.90
CA PRO A 58 -9.53 4.71 8.92
C PRO A 58 -9.76 5.59 10.16
N ASP A 59 -9.04 5.34 11.26
CA ASP A 59 -9.23 6.04 12.53
C ASP A 59 -8.51 7.39 12.60
N VAL A 60 -7.71 7.73 11.58
CA VAL A 60 -6.90 8.96 11.55
C VAL A 60 -7.17 9.72 10.26
N LYS A 61 -7.38 11.03 10.38
CA LYS A 61 -7.52 11.95 9.24
C LYS A 61 -6.31 12.86 9.09
N ARG A 62 -5.92 13.12 7.84
CA ARG A 62 -4.94 14.15 7.52
C ARG A 62 -5.61 15.52 7.63
N VAL A 63 -5.01 16.43 8.39
CA VAL A 63 -5.52 17.81 8.57
C VAL A 63 -4.41 18.80 8.22
N LYS A 64 -4.77 19.86 7.50
CA LYS A 64 -3.86 20.97 7.22
C LYS A 64 -3.77 21.88 8.44
N LYS A 65 -2.58 22.03 9.00
CA LYS A 65 -2.34 22.92 10.14
C LYS A 65 -2.53 24.38 9.71
N GLY A 66 -3.35 25.14 10.44
CA GLY A 66 -3.60 26.58 10.21
C GLY A 66 -4.94 26.96 9.58
N GLU A 67 -5.76 25.99 9.18
CA GLU A 67 -7.16 26.22 8.75
C GLU A 67 -8.18 26.00 9.89
N GLY A 68 -7.70 25.73 11.13
CA GLY A 68 -8.52 25.28 12.27
C GLY A 68 -8.71 26.26 13.43
N ASP A 69 -8.18 27.48 13.39
CA ASP A 69 -8.39 28.51 14.44
C ASP A 69 -9.26 29.68 13.95
N LYS A 70 -10.34 29.37 13.21
CA LYS A 70 -11.40 30.33 12.89
C LYS A 70 -12.76 29.66 13.02
N SER A 71 -13.24 29.57 14.25
CA SER A 71 -14.65 29.40 14.60
C SER A 71 -14.94 30.25 15.81
#